data_AF-A0A3Q9G307-F1
#
_entry.id   AF-A0A3Q9G307-F1
#
_cell.length_a   1.000
_cell.length_b   1.000
_cell.length_c   1.000
_cell.angle_alpha   90.00
_cell.angle_beta   90.00
_cell.angle_gamma   90.00
#
_symmetry.space_group_name_H-M   'P 1'
#
loop_
_entity.id
_entity.type
_entity.pdbx_description
1 polymer ?
#
loop_
_entity_poly.entity_id
_entity_poly.type
_entity_poly.pdbx_seq_one_letter_code
_entity_poly.pdbx_strand_id
1 'polypeptide(L)'
;MVYGTLRTGQPAHHVVQGRFNLNVLSRAGLLELWVTDHPYPSYPVWPWAVPGKTGLTGEMLFFPQETYTAEVRRMDDWEGYTPGGDPNKMNYIRQKERTAHDKNAWVYVATPWRESYAKNYGTKVISGDITRF
;
A
#
# COMPACT_ATOMS: atom_id res chain seq x y z
N MET A 1 6.34 0.83 -2.69
CA MET A 1 5.24 1.08 -3.63
C MET A 1 4.02 1.40 -2.82
N VAL A 2 3.43 2.56 -3.05
CA VAL A 2 2.16 2.97 -2.45
C VAL A 2 1.04 2.74 -3.46
N TYR A 3 -0.07 2.16 -3.05
CA TYR A 3 -1.17 1.77 -3.95
C TYR A 3 -2.52 2.38 -3.55
N GLY A 4 -2.60 2.93 -2.34
CA GLY A 4 -3.82 3.42 -1.71
C GLY A 4 -3.77 4.90 -1.38
N THR A 5 -4.13 5.25 -0.15
CA THR A 5 -4.28 6.64 0.32
C THR A 5 -3.01 7.50 0.19
N LEU A 6 -1.83 6.89 0.10
CA LEU A 6 -0.54 7.56 -0.09
C LEU A 6 -0.19 7.86 -1.57
N ARG A 7 -0.96 7.35 -2.54
CA ARG A 7 -0.78 7.63 -3.98
C ARG A 7 -0.90 9.13 -4.28
N THR A 8 -0.24 9.59 -5.34
CA THR A 8 -0.38 10.97 -5.81
C THR A 8 -1.87 11.31 -6.04
N GLY A 9 -2.31 12.44 -5.50
CA GLY A 9 -3.70 12.90 -5.58
C GLY A 9 -4.66 12.23 -4.58
N GLN A 10 -4.19 11.29 -3.75
CA GLN A 10 -5.00 10.67 -2.70
C GLN A 10 -4.86 11.40 -1.36
N PRO A 11 -5.82 11.28 -0.43
CA PRO A 11 -5.91 12.17 0.71
C PRO A 11 -4.70 12.16 1.66
N ALA A 12 -3.99 11.03 1.75
CA ALA A 12 -2.79 10.89 2.59
C ALA A 12 -1.47 11.13 1.82
N HIS A 13 -1.50 11.61 0.57
CA HIS A 13 -0.28 11.81 -0.21
C HIS A 13 0.72 12.78 0.46
N HIS A 14 0.21 13.77 1.20
CA HIS A 14 0.99 14.73 1.97
C HIS A 14 2.00 14.07 2.93
N VAL A 15 1.76 12.82 3.33
CA VAL A 15 2.67 12.02 4.15
C VAL A 15 3.98 11.76 3.41
N VAL A 16 3.98 11.52 2.10
CA VAL A 16 5.19 11.17 1.32
C VAL A 16 5.66 12.27 0.38
N GLN A 17 4.83 13.31 0.18
CA GLN A 17 5.12 14.42 -0.72
C GLN A 17 6.45 15.13 -0.37
N GLY A 18 7.27 15.38 -1.40
CA GLY A 18 8.55 16.08 -1.26
C GLY A 18 9.68 15.28 -0.59
N ARG A 19 9.50 13.98 -0.37
CA ARG A 19 10.47 13.12 0.34
C ARG A 19 11.20 12.13 -0.54
N PHE A 20 10.79 11.99 -1.80
CA PHE A 20 11.37 11.08 -2.80
C PHE A 20 11.90 11.89 -4.01
N ASN A 21 12.90 11.33 -4.70
CA ASN A 21 13.50 11.95 -5.89
C ASN A 21 12.72 11.62 -7.17
N LEU A 22 12.06 10.46 -7.18
CA LEU A 22 11.31 9.94 -8.31
C LEU A 22 10.14 9.09 -7.82
N ASN A 23 8.99 9.23 -8.46
CA ASN A 23 7.92 8.24 -8.39
C ASN A 23 7.62 7.67 -9.79
N VAL A 24 7.45 6.36 -9.87
CA VAL A 24 7.14 5.67 -11.13
C VAL A 24 5.93 4.78 -10.91
N LEU A 25 4.95 4.84 -11.82
CA LEU A 25 3.86 3.88 -11.85
C LEU A 25 4.37 2.49 -12.18
N SER A 26 3.95 1.51 -11.40
CA SER A 26 4.27 0.10 -11.63
C SER A 26 3.13 -0.80 -11.18
N ARG A 27 3.24 -2.09 -11.48
CA ARG A 27 2.22 -3.10 -11.13
C ARG A 27 2.87 -4.29 -10.43
N ALA A 28 2.37 -4.64 -9.25
CA ALA A 28 2.71 -5.90 -8.57
C ALA A 28 1.73 -6.98 -9.03
N GLY A 29 2.23 -8.01 -9.72
CA GLY A 29 1.39 -9.03 -10.37
C GLY A 29 0.79 -10.08 -9.42
N LEU A 30 1.37 -10.23 -8.22
CA LEU A 30 0.96 -11.21 -7.20
C LEU A 30 0.14 -10.60 -6.06
N LEU A 31 -0.31 -9.35 -6.24
CA LEU A 31 -1.24 -8.67 -5.36
C LEU A 31 -2.48 -8.24 -6.13
N GLU A 32 -3.56 -8.03 -5.43
CA GLU A 32 -4.80 -7.44 -5.92
C GLU A 32 -5.31 -6.37 -4.94
N LEU A 33 -6.10 -5.44 -5.47
CA LEU A 33 -6.67 -4.34 -4.69
C LEU A 33 -8.07 -4.69 -4.22
N TRP A 34 -8.29 -4.60 -2.92
CA TRP A 34 -9.59 -4.59 -2.30
C TRP A 34 -9.81 -3.28 -1.56
N VAL A 35 -11.06 -2.87 -1.41
CA VAL A 35 -11.44 -1.68 -0.64
C VAL A 35 -12.57 -2.01 0.31
N THR A 36 -12.56 -1.41 1.48
CA THR A 36 -13.69 -1.42 2.42
C THR A 36 -14.09 0.02 2.73
N ASP A 37 -15.25 0.20 3.37
CA ASP A 37 -15.60 1.52 3.91
C ASP A 37 -14.53 1.99 4.89
N HIS A 38 -14.25 3.29 4.84
CA HIS A 38 -13.34 3.92 5.77
C HIS A 38 -14.12 4.51 6.95
N PRO A 39 -13.62 4.41 8.20
CA PRO A 39 -14.33 4.92 9.37
C PRO A 39 -14.37 6.45 9.44
N TYR A 40 -13.46 7.13 8.74
CA TYR A 40 -13.41 8.59 8.69
C TYR A 40 -14.08 9.11 7.41
N PRO A 41 -15.09 10.00 7.49
CA PRO A 41 -15.81 10.53 6.34
C PRO A 41 -14.95 11.27 5.30
N SER A 42 -13.77 11.75 5.70
CA SER A 42 -12.83 12.44 4.83
C SER A 42 -12.06 11.51 3.88
N TYR A 43 -12.20 10.20 4.04
CA TYR A 43 -11.63 9.19 3.15
C TYR A 43 -12.79 8.29 2.72
N PRO A 44 -13.09 8.15 1.42
CA PRO A 44 -14.25 7.38 0.99
C PRO A 44 -14.07 5.87 1.22
N VAL A 45 -12.83 5.37 1.08
CA VAL A 45 -12.52 3.95 1.20
C VAL A 45 -11.16 3.69 1.83
N TRP A 46 -11.03 2.51 2.43
CA TRP A 46 -9.79 1.96 2.94
C TRP A 46 -9.25 0.89 1.97
N PRO A 47 -8.12 1.13 1.28
CA PRO A 47 -7.52 0.19 0.35
C PRO A 47 -6.66 -0.87 1.04
N TRP A 48 -6.72 -2.09 0.51
CA TRP A 48 -6.02 -3.28 0.97
C TRP A 48 -5.29 -3.94 -0.21
N ALA A 49 -3.98 -4.06 -0.10
CA ALA A 49 -3.21 -4.98 -0.93
C ALA A 49 -3.36 -6.40 -0.37
N VAL A 50 -3.88 -7.30 -1.19
CA VAL A 50 -4.20 -8.68 -0.81
C VAL A 50 -3.48 -9.63 -1.76
N PRO A 51 -2.95 -10.79 -1.31
CA PRO A 51 -2.41 -11.80 -2.22
C PRO A 51 -3.42 -12.23 -3.29
N GLY A 52 -3.02 -12.19 -4.56
CA GLY A 52 -3.90 -12.50 -5.69
C GLY A 52 -3.23 -12.33 -7.05
N LYS A 53 -3.93 -12.61 -8.15
CA LYS A 53 -3.33 -12.61 -9.50
C LYS A 53 -3.88 -11.55 -10.45
N THR A 54 -4.79 -10.69 -9.98
CA THR A 54 -5.38 -9.63 -10.82
C THR A 54 -4.42 -8.48 -11.05
N GLY A 55 -3.44 -8.29 -10.16
CA GLY A 55 -2.44 -7.23 -10.23
C GLY A 55 -2.87 -5.96 -9.49
N LEU A 56 -1.90 -5.30 -8.87
CA LEU A 56 -2.06 -4.08 -8.08
C LEU A 56 -1.19 -2.97 -8.67
N THR A 57 -1.82 -1.89 -9.13
CA THR A 57 -1.13 -0.69 -9.63
C THR A 57 -0.78 0.22 -8.46
N GLY A 58 0.48 0.67 -8.42
CA GLY A 58 0.97 1.59 -7.40
C GLY A 58 2.07 2.50 -7.92
N GLU A 59 2.49 3.45 -7.09
CA GLU A 59 3.65 4.30 -7.32
C GLU A 59 4.83 3.75 -6.52
N MET A 60 5.90 3.39 -7.21
CA MET A 60 7.20 3.16 -6.59
C MET A 60 7.83 4.50 -6.24
N LEU A 61 8.09 4.72 -4.95
CA LEU A 61 8.78 5.93 -4.46
C LEU A 61 10.26 5.62 -4.28
N PHE A 62 11.13 6.43 -4.88
CA PHE A 62 12.58 6.31 -4.78
C PHE A 62 13.11 7.37 -3.82
N PHE A 63 13.35 6.96 -2.58
CA PHE A 63 13.93 7.83 -1.55
C PHE A 63 15.45 8.01 -1.75
N PRO A 64 16.01 9.19 -1.40
CA PRO A 64 17.46 9.37 -1.29
C PRO A 64 18.09 8.32 -0.38
N GLN A 65 19.32 7.90 -0.69
CA GLN A 65 20.00 6.86 0.09
C GLN A 65 20.24 7.32 1.54
N GLU A 66 20.51 8.60 1.73
CA GLU A 66 20.83 9.23 3.02
C GLU A 66 19.62 9.22 3.97
N THR A 67 18.41 9.30 3.43
CA THR A 67 17.16 9.37 4.20
C THR A 67 16.34 8.09 4.14
N TYR A 68 16.72 7.11 3.30
CA TYR A 68 15.96 5.89 3.03
C TYR A 68 15.46 5.21 4.30
N THR A 69 16.36 4.90 5.24
CA THR A 69 16.00 4.19 6.48
C THR A 69 15.03 4.99 7.35
N ALA A 70 15.23 6.31 7.43
CA ALA A 70 14.37 7.19 8.21
C ALA A 70 12.97 7.31 7.59
N GLU A 71 12.88 7.45 6.26
CA GLU A 71 11.61 7.52 5.54
C GLU A 71 10.84 6.21 5.60
N VAL A 72 11.55 5.08 5.48
CA VAL A 72 10.97 3.75 5.61
C VAL A 72 10.39 3.54 7.02
N ARG A 73 11.10 3.94 8.08
CA ARG A 73 10.58 3.88 9.46
C ARG A 73 9.38 4.80 9.66
N ARG A 74 9.43 6.02 9.12
CA ARG A 74 8.30 6.96 9.22
C ARG A 74 7.04 6.42 8.53
N MET A 75 7.21 5.73 7.40
CA MET A 75 6.11 5.03 6.75
C MET A 75 5.60 3.86 7.60
N ASP A 76 6.48 3.11 8.26
CA ASP A 76 6.08 2.04 9.19
C ASP A 76 5.18 2.60 10.31
N ASP A 77 5.61 3.71 10.92
CA ASP A 77 4.87 4.39 11.99
C ASP A 77 3.50 4.88 11.49
N TRP A 78 3.42 5.45 10.28
CA TRP A 78 2.17 5.91 9.68
C TRP A 78 1.19 4.76 9.38
N GLU A 79 1.70 3.67 8.82
CA GLU A 79 0.89 2.50 8.43
C GLU A 79 0.55 1.61 9.64
N GLY A 80 1.08 1.94 10.83
CA GLY A 80 0.89 1.15 12.05
C GLY A 80 1.57 -0.21 11.98
N TYR A 81 2.64 -0.34 11.19
CA TYR A 81 3.42 -1.56 11.08
C TYR A 81 4.62 -1.51 12.04
N THR A 82 4.78 -2.54 12.87
CA THR A 82 5.95 -2.73 13.73
C THR A 82 6.72 -3.95 13.23
N PRO A 83 8.00 -3.82 12.83
CA PRO A 83 8.83 -4.96 12.45
C PRO A 83 8.89 -6.02 13.55
N GLY A 84 8.51 -7.26 13.23
CA GLY A 84 8.43 -8.36 14.19
C GLY A 84 7.23 -8.31 15.15
N GLY A 85 6.32 -7.34 14.99
CA GLY A 85 5.08 -7.25 15.73
C GLY A 85 4.08 -8.35 15.37
N ASP A 86 3.07 -8.55 16.22
CA ASP A 86 2.01 -9.55 16.03
C ASP A 86 1.07 -9.16 14.87
N PRO A 87 1.04 -9.92 13.76
CA PRO A 87 0.18 -9.61 12.62
C PRO A 87 -1.32 -9.59 12.97
N ASN A 88 -1.75 -10.26 14.04
CA ASN A 88 -3.15 -10.25 14.48
C ASN A 88 -3.58 -8.92 15.12
N LYS A 89 -2.61 -8.03 15.40
CA LYS A 89 -2.84 -6.71 16.01
C LYS A 89 -2.52 -5.55 15.07
N MET A 90 -2.05 -5.85 13.86
CA MET A 90 -1.67 -4.86 12.86
C MET A 90 -2.58 -4.94 11.64
N ASN A 91 -2.74 -3.82 10.93
CA ASN A 91 -3.49 -3.77 9.69
C ASN A 91 -2.66 -4.30 8.50
N TYR A 92 -1.35 -4.03 8.53
CA TYR A 92 -0.44 -4.32 7.43
C TYR A 92 0.83 -5.01 7.91
N ILE A 93 1.42 -5.79 7.02
CA ILE A 93 2.81 -6.23 7.05
C ILE A 93 3.56 -5.62 5.87
N ARG A 94 4.85 -5.33 6.05
CA ARG A 94 5.68 -4.82 4.96
C ARG A 94 6.39 -5.97 4.24
N GLN A 95 6.08 -6.19 2.97
CA GLN A 95 6.65 -7.26 2.14
C GLN A 95 7.39 -6.69 0.93
N LYS A 96 8.46 -7.36 0.48
CA LYS A 96 9.11 -7.04 -0.80
C LYS A 96 8.37 -7.75 -1.91
N GLU A 97 7.85 -6.97 -2.84
CA GLU A 97 7.12 -7.48 -3.99
C GLU A 97 7.87 -7.18 -5.29
N ARG A 98 7.88 -8.15 -6.20
CA ARG A 98 8.33 -7.94 -7.57
C ARG A 98 7.26 -7.14 -8.31
N THR A 99 7.66 -5.99 -8.80
CA THR A 99 6.83 -5.16 -9.67
C THR A 99 7.21 -5.38 -11.13
N ALA A 100 6.43 -4.83 -12.05
CA ALA A 100 6.80 -4.76 -13.47
C ALA A 100 8.24 -4.23 -13.65
N HIS A 101 8.91 -4.70 -14.70
CA HIS A 101 10.32 -4.40 -15.01
C HIS A 101 11.33 -4.93 -13.98
N ASP A 102 11.00 -6.01 -13.27
CA ASP A 102 11.90 -6.76 -12.38
C ASP A 102 12.51 -5.96 -11.23
N LYS A 103 11.85 -4.87 -10.84
CA LYS A 103 12.20 -4.12 -9.65
C LYS A 103 11.45 -4.68 -8.45
N ASN A 104 12.11 -4.73 -7.30
CA ASN A 104 11.45 -5.04 -6.03
C ASN A 104 11.07 -3.75 -5.31
N ALA A 105 9.91 -3.73 -4.68
CA ALA A 105 9.46 -2.62 -3.86
C ALA A 105 8.87 -3.13 -2.54
N TRP A 106 9.08 -2.38 -1.45
CA TRP A 106 8.32 -2.60 -0.22
C TRP A 106 6.85 -2.24 -0.43
N VAL A 107 5.93 -3.09 0.00
CA VAL A 107 4.48 -2.90 -0.06
C VAL A 107 3.89 -3.22 1.31
N TYR A 108 2.95 -2.39 1.77
CA TYR A 108 2.14 -2.68 2.96
C TYR A 108 0.97 -3.57 2.56
N VAL A 109 1.14 -4.87 2.75
CA VAL A 109 0.16 -5.91 2.42
C VAL A 109 -0.72 -6.14 3.63
N ALA A 110 -2.01 -6.35 3.42
CA ALA A 110 -2.95 -6.64 4.51
C ALA A 110 -2.46 -7.85 5.33
N THR A 111 -2.60 -7.77 6.65
CA THR A 111 -2.39 -8.95 7.52
C THR A 111 -3.46 -10.01 7.25
N PRO A 112 -3.26 -11.29 7.60
CA PRO A 112 -4.19 -12.37 7.22
C PRO A 112 -5.65 -12.14 7.66
N TRP A 113 -5.85 -11.53 8.83
CA TRP A 113 -7.19 -11.21 9.31
C TRP A 113 -7.81 -10.01 8.58
N ARG A 114 -7.00 -9.02 8.15
CA ARG A 114 -7.47 -7.93 7.28
C ARG A 114 -7.73 -8.37 5.85
N GLU A 115 -6.93 -9.30 5.31
CA GLU A 115 -7.23 -9.97 4.05
C GLU A 115 -8.60 -10.66 4.12
N SER A 116 -8.83 -11.45 5.17
CA SER A 116 -10.11 -12.15 5.36
C SER A 116 -11.27 -11.16 5.49
N TYR A 117 -11.08 -10.08 6.25
CA TYR A 117 -12.05 -9.00 6.37
C TYR A 117 -12.36 -8.33 5.02
N ALA A 118 -11.33 -7.95 4.26
CA ALA A 118 -11.50 -7.32 2.95
C ALA A 118 -12.23 -8.24 1.96
N LYS A 119 -11.94 -9.55 1.97
CA LYS A 119 -12.62 -10.52 1.11
C LYS A 119 -14.09 -10.75 1.50
N ASN A 120 -14.42 -10.66 2.79
CA ASN A 120 -15.78 -10.90 3.28
C ASN A 120 -16.69 -9.66 3.19
N TYR A 121 -16.12 -8.47 3.38
CA TYR A 121 -16.89 -7.24 3.56
C TYR A 121 -16.51 -6.11 2.59
N GLY A 122 -15.45 -6.31 1.82
CA GLY A 122 -14.96 -5.32 0.87
C GLY A 122 -15.40 -5.58 -0.56
N THR A 123 -15.01 -4.66 -1.43
CA THR A 123 -15.17 -4.76 -2.87
C THR A 123 -13.80 -4.94 -3.51
N LYS A 124 -13.68 -5.95 -4.38
CA LYS A 124 -12.47 -6.11 -5.21
C LYS A 124 -12.45 -5.06 -6.32
N VAL A 125 -11.37 -4.30 -6.40
CA VAL A 125 -11.17 -3.32 -7.47
C VAL A 125 -10.54 -4.01 -8.67
N ILE A 126 -11.35 -4.33 -9.69
CA ILE A 126 -10.94 -5.16 -10.83
C ILE A 126 -9.77 -4.56 -11.62
N SER A 127 -9.70 -3.24 -11.75
CA SER A 127 -8.58 -2.55 -12.41
C SER A 127 -7.25 -2.75 -11.65
N GLY A 128 -7.32 -3.00 -10.35
CA GLY A 128 -6.18 -2.98 -9.44
C GLY A 128 -5.63 -1.58 -9.16
N ASP A 129 -6.34 -0.51 -9.53
CA ASP A 129 -5.90 0.88 -9.39
C ASP A 129 -6.94 1.70 -8.63
N ILE A 130 -6.55 2.24 -7.48
CA ILE A 130 -7.43 3.02 -6.60
C ILE A 130 -7.93 4.31 -7.26
N THR A 131 -7.19 4.85 -8.23
CA THR A 131 -7.58 6.07 -8.96
C THR A 131 -8.71 5.81 -9.96
N ARG A 132 -9.11 4.54 -10.12
CA ARG A 132 -10.17 4.06 -11.02
C ARG A 132 -11.26 3.30 -10.24
N PHE A 133 -11.30 3.46 -8.92
CA PHE A 133 -12.38 3.02 -8.06
C PHE A 133 -13.34 4.19 -7.84
#